data_AF-A0A6N2LS81-F1
#
_entry.id   AF-A0A6N2LS81-F1
#
_cell.length_a   1.000
_cell.length_b   1.000
_cell.length_c   1.000
_cell.angle_alpha   90.00
_cell.angle_beta   90.00
_cell.angle_gamma   90.00
#
_symmetry.space_group_name_H-M   'P 1'
#
loop_
_entity.id
_entity.type
_entity.pdbx_description
1 polymer ?
#
loop_
_entity_poly.entity_id
_entity_poly.type
_entity_poly.pdbx_seq_one_letter_code
_entity_poly.pdbx_strand_id
1 'polypeptide(L)'
;MVEEGGETAALVVKMVELQHRSVVWHLERMVRWSDDLVTRGGRRNGDPAMGSERMEVKKFQKSYSQLLEVMVEHAQMEERVVFPLLETAERGLCKAANEEHGRDLPIMNGIKEDIKSIAVLDTGSHDYREALRNLSTRLRSLLEHSKEHFQEEERDVLPLMEALELSKDQQLRVLEQCFNVMQGTHSDLFSSFIQGLLPREAMQYLDLIMSCKEEKLVASMIHRII
;
A
#
# COMPACT_ATOMS: atom_id res chain seq x y z
N MET A 1 33.56 -5.57 21.02
CA MET A 1 32.40 -6.47 21.10
C MET A 1 31.29 -5.66 21.73
N VAL A 2 30.49 -5.03 20.88
CA VAL A 2 29.27 -4.32 21.26
C VAL A 2 28.14 -5.26 20.87
N GLU A 3 27.30 -5.60 21.83
CA GLU A 3 26.21 -6.55 21.70
C GLU A 3 25.24 -6.14 20.57
N GLU A 4 25.09 -6.99 19.55
CA GLU A 4 24.00 -6.97 18.56
C GLU A 4 22.68 -7.46 19.21
N GLY A 5 22.30 -6.84 20.33
CA GLY A 5 21.14 -7.22 21.13
C GLY A 5 19.82 -6.61 20.69
N GLY A 6 19.66 -6.21 19.41
CA GLY A 6 18.49 -5.44 18.96
C GLY A 6 17.92 -5.79 17.58
N GLU A 7 18.35 -6.89 16.95
CA GLU A 7 18.21 -7.06 15.49
C GLU A 7 17.25 -8.18 15.02
N THR A 8 16.20 -8.47 15.78
CA THR A 8 15.09 -9.33 15.31
C THR A 8 13.74 -8.75 15.71
N ALA A 9 13.41 -7.56 15.19
CA ALA A 9 12.01 -7.26 14.94
C ALA A 9 11.48 -8.38 14.04
N ALA A 10 10.41 -9.07 14.46
CA ALA A 10 9.91 -10.25 13.75
C ALA A 10 9.78 -9.92 12.25
N LEU A 11 10.35 -10.75 11.37
CA LEU A 11 10.53 -10.42 9.93
C LEU A 11 9.22 -9.98 9.26
N VAL A 12 8.10 -10.57 9.70
CA VAL A 12 6.74 -10.25 9.26
C VAL A 12 6.32 -8.85 9.70
N VAL A 13 6.53 -8.49 10.98
CA VAL A 13 6.27 -7.13 11.49
C VAL A 13 7.04 -6.11 10.65
N LYS A 14 8.32 -6.38 10.39
CA LYS A 14 9.14 -5.46 9.61
C LYS A 14 8.65 -5.29 8.17
N MET A 15 8.20 -6.39 7.55
CA MET A 15 7.60 -6.37 6.22
C MET A 15 6.33 -5.51 6.21
N VAL A 16 5.43 -5.70 7.17
CA VAL A 16 4.15 -4.98 7.27
C VAL A 16 4.37 -3.48 7.47
N GLU A 17 5.25 -3.06 8.39
CA GLU A 17 5.61 -1.65 8.57
C GLU A 17 6.11 -0.98 7.27
N LEU A 18 6.93 -1.71 6.50
CA LEU A 18 7.43 -1.20 5.21
C LEU A 18 6.29 -1.08 4.19
N GLN A 19 5.36 -2.03 4.17
CA GLN A 19 4.17 -1.94 3.32
C GLN A 19 3.31 -0.72 3.68
N HIS A 20 3.06 -0.48 4.97
CA HIS A 20 2.33 0.70 5.46
C HIS A 20 2.97 2.00 4.97
N ARG A 21 4.30 2.13 5.13
CA ARG A 21 5.04 3.32 4.68
C ARG A 21 4.90 3.56 3.19
N SER A 22 5.03 2.51 2.39
CA SER A 22 4.85 2.60 0.94
C SER A 22 3.43 3.06 0.58
N VAL A 23 2.40 2.43 1.17
CA VAL A 23 1.00 2.78 0.92
C VAL A 23 0.71 4.24 1.30
N VAL A 24 1.14 4.66 2.50
CA VAL A 24 0.97 6.05 2.96
C VAL A 24 1.64 7.03 2.01
N TRP A 25 2.89 6.76 1.60
CA TRP A 25 3.59 7.63 0.65
C TRP A 25 2.84 7.80 -0.67
N HIS A 26 2.29 6.69 -1.19
CA HIS A 26 1.50 6.71 -2.42
C HIS A 26 0.17 7.46 -2.24
N LEU A 27 -0.54 7.26 -1.14
CA LEU A 27 -1.77 8.01 -0.83
C LEU A 27 -1.49 9.50 -0.72
N GLU A 28 -0.43 9.90 -0.02
CA GLU A 28 -0.02 11.31 0.06
C GLU A 28 0.32 11.89 -1.31
N ARG A 29 1.01 11.12 -2.15
CA ARG A 29 1.28 11.52 -3.54
C ARG A 29 -0.02 11.72 -4.33
N MET A 30 -1.00 10.82 -4.18
CA MET A 30 -2.29 10.94 -4.84
C MET A 30 -3.09 12.15 -4.36
N VAL A 31 -3.07 12.44 -3.06
CA VAL A 31 -3.68 13.66 -2.48
C VAL A 31 -3.05 14.91 -3.09
N ARG A 32 -1.71 15.02 -3.04
CA ARG A 32 -0.99 16.18 -3.63
C ARG A 32 -1.30 16.35 -5.12
N TRP A 33 -1.36 15.26 -5.88
CA TRP A 33 -1.69 15.31 -7.30
C TRP A 33 -3.16 15.73 -7.53
N SER A 34 -4.09 15.23 -6.73
CA SER A 34 -5.50 15.64 -6.82
C SER A 34 -5.71 17.12 -6.50
N ASP A 35 -4.99 17.65 -5.51
CA ASP A 35 -5.03 19.08 -5.14
C ASP A 35 -4.50 19.98 -6.24
N ASP A 36 -3.43 19.53 -6.89
CA ASP A 36 -2.85 20.21 -8.03
C ASP A 36 -3.80 20.22 -9.24
N LEU A 37 -4.47 19.10 -9.53
CA LEU A 37 -5.54 19.03 -10.54
C LEU A 37 -6.69 19.99 -10.23
N VAL A 38 -7.12 20.05 -8.96
CA VAL A 38 -8.16 21.00 -8.50
C VAL A 38 -7.72 22.45 -8.70
N THR A 39 -6.48 22.77 -8.34
CA THR A 39 -5.92 24.12 -8.40
C THR A 39 -5.82 24.63 -9.83
N ARG A 40 -5.40 23.76 -10.77
CA ARG A 40 -5.32 24.09 -12.20
C ARG A 40 -6.71 24.16 -12.84
N GLY A 41 -7.70 23.44 -12.29
CA GLY A 41 -9.10 23.49 -12.73
C GLY A 41 -9.31 23.15 -14.21
N GLY A 42 -8.42 22.34 -14.80
CA GLY A 42 -8.42 22.01 -16.22
C GLY A 42 -7.97 23.15 -17.16
N ARG A 43 -7.31 24.19 -16.64
CA ARG A 43 -6.70 25.27 -17.44
C ARG A 43 -5.19 25.21 -17.29
N ARG A 44 -4.46 25.26 -18.40
CA ARG A 44 -2.99 25.29 -18.37
C ARG A 44 -2.40 26.50 -19.05
N ASN A 45 -1.48 27.14 -18.35
CA ASN A 45 -0.33 27.81 -18.96
C ASN A 45 0.82 26.79 -19.05
N GLY A 46 0.94 26.17 -20.23
CA GLY A 46 2.19 25.68 -20.86
C GLY A 46 3.30 25.01 -20.04
N ASP A 47 3.14 23.75 -19.60
CA ASP A 47 4.31 22.86 -19.43
C ASP A 47 4.19 21.59 -20.33
N PRO A 48 4.95 21.50 -21.43
CA PRO A 48 4.87 20.38 -22.37
C PRO A 48 5.16 19.00 -21.76
N ALA A 49 5.84 18.91 -20.61
CA ALA A 49 6.30 17.63 -20.04
C ALA A 49 5.17 16.76 -19.45
N MET A 50 4.05 17.35 -19.01
CA MET A 50 2.98 16.56 -18.35
C MET A 50 1.93 15.95 -19.30
N GLY A 51 1.86 16.39 -20.56
CA GLY A 51 0.81 15.99 -21.51
C GLY A 51 -0.50 16.77 -21.35
N SER A 52 -1.57 16.35 -22.04
CA SER A 52 -2.90 16.97 -21.91
C SER A 52 -3.58 16.60 -20.59
N GLU A 53 -4.56 17.39 -20.15
CA GLU A 53 -5.32 17.17 -18.91
C GLU A 53 -5.96 15.77 -18.89
N ARG A 54 -6.46 15.32 -20.05
CA ARG A 54 -7.02 13.98 -20.20
C ARG A 54 -5.96 12.88 -20.03
N MET A 55 -4.73 13.12 -20.50
CA MET A 55 -3.62 12.20 -20.25
C MET A 55 -3.23 12.19 -18.77
N GLU A 56 -3.27 13.34 -18.11
CA GLU A 56 -2.97 13.45 -16.68
C GLU A 56 -3.98 12.66 -15.83
N VAL A 57 -5.28 12.81 -16.09
CA VAL A 57 -6.33 12.01 -15.42
C VAL A 57 -6.16 10.52 -15.71
N LYS A 58 -5.78 10.12 -16.93
CA LYS A 58 -5.48 8.70 -17.23
C LYS A 58 -4.28 8.17 -16.46
N LYS A 59 -3.21 8.96 -16.31
CA LYS A 59 -2.04 8.58 -15.50
C LYS A 59 -2.42 8.49 -14.02
N PHE A 60 -3.21 9.44 -13.53
CA PHE A 60 -3.77 9.43 -12.17
C PHE A 60 -4.58 8.16 -11.91
N GLN A 61 -5.49 7.82 -12.83
CA GLN A 61 -6.30 6.60 -12.77
C GLN A 61 -5.44 5.33 -12.74
N LYS A 62 -4.41 5.25 -13.60
CA LYS A 62 -3.48 4.12 -13.60
C LYS A 62 -2.77 4.00 -12.24
N SER A 63 -2.23 5.12 -11.74
CA SER A 63 -1.53 5.16 -10.45
C SER A 63 -2.44 4.74 -9.29
N TYR A 64 -3.70 5.22 -9.26
CA TYR A 64 -4.67 4.82 -8.23
C TYR A 64 -5.00 3.33 -8.32
N SER A 65 -5.16 2.80 -9.54
CA SER A 65 -5.49 1.40 -9.75
C SER A 65 -4.38 0.47 -9.25
N GLN A 66 -3.12 0.84 -9.49
CA GLN A 66 -1.96 0.11 -8.98
C GLN A 66 -1.88 0.18 -7.44
N LEU A 67 -2.08 1.36 -6.85
CA LEU A 67 -2.11 1.53 -5.40
C LEU A 67 -3.24 0.70 -4.76
N LEU A 68 -4.43 0.72 -5.35
CA LEU A 68 -5.57 -0.06 -4.87
C LEU A 68 -5.26 -1.56 -4.85
N GLU A 69 -4.59 -2.07 -5.89
CA GLU A 69 -4.22 -3.49 -5.95
C GLU A 69 -3.23 -3.86 -4.85
N VAL A 70 -2.24 -3.00 -4.56
CA VAL A 70 -1.32 -3.18 -3.41
C VAL A 70 -2.08 -3.19 -2.09
N MET A 71 -2.99 -2.23 -1.86
CA MET A 71 -3.78 -2.15 -0.62
C MET A 71 -4.68 -3.38 -0.43
N VAL A 72 -5.29 -3.87 -1.51
CA VAL A 72 -6.14 -5.08 -1.46
C VAL A 72 -5.31 -6.33 -1.17
N GLU A 73 -4.16 -6.48 -1.82
CA GLU A 73 -3.29 -7.62 -1.53
C GLU A 73 -2.71 -7.58 -0.12
N HIS A 74 -2.40 -6.39 0.39
CA HIS A 74 -1.92 -6.18 1.75
C HIS A 74 -2.98 -6.60 2.78
N ALA A 75 -4.21 -6.08 2.67
CA ALA A 75 -5.32 -6.49 3.54
C ALA A 75 -5.58 -8.01 3.46
N GLN A 76 -5.54 -8.60 2.25
CA GLN A 76 -5.70 -10.05 2.08
C GLN A 76 -4.56 -10.85 2.69
N MET A 77 -3.33 -10.35 2.64
CA MET A 77 -2.18 -10.99 3.26
C MET A 77 -2.34 -11.02 4.78
N GLU A 78 -2.81 -9.94 5.37
CA GLU A 78 -3.06 -9.88 6.81
C GLU A 78 -4.20 -10.83 7.20
N GLU A 79 -5.33 -10.75 6.51
CA GLU A 79 -6.51 -11.58 6.77
C GLU A 79 -6.25 -13.09 6.61
N ARG A 80 -5.32 -13.47 5.73
CA ARG A 80 -5.06 -14.90 5.40
C ARG A 80 -3.84 -15.48 6.09
N VAL A 81 -2.90 -14.64 6.54
CA VAL A 81 -1.63 -15.10 7.10
C VAL A 81 -1.39 -14.51 8.49
N VAL A 82 -1.34 -13.18 8.61
CA VAL A 82 -0.94 -12.51 9.86
C VAL A 82 -2.01 -12.64 10.94
N PHE A 83 -3.26 -12.27 10.64
CA PHE A 83 -4.36 -12.32 11.60
C PHE A 83 -4.69 -13.74 12.03
N PRO A 84 -4.79 -14.76 11.15
CA PRO A 84 -5.03 -16.13 11.59
C PRO A 84 -3.93 -16.66 12.51
N LEU A 85 -2.68 -16.23 12.30
CA LEU A 85 -1.55 -16.60 13.14
C LEU A 85 -1.65 -15.97 14.54
N LEU A 86 -2.01 -14.69 14.63
CA LEU A 86 -2.27 -14.00 15.91
C LEU A 86 -3.48 -14.60 16.66
N GLU A 87 -4.52 -14.98 15.93
CA GLU A 87 -5.73 -15.62 16.46
C GLU A 87 -5.45 -17.01 17.07
N THR A 88 -4.31 -17.64 16.78
CA THR A 88 -3.89 -18.87 17.46
C THR A 88 -3.48 -18.64 18.91
N ALA A 89 -3.01 -17.44 19.25
CA ALA A 89 -2.63 -17.07 20.61
C ALA A 89 -3.84 -16.56 21.40
N GLU A 90 -4.65 -15.68 20.81
CA GLU A 90 -5.86 -15.18 21.45
C GLU A 90 -6.96 -14.90 20.42
N ARG A 91 -8.13 -15.49 20.68
CA ARG A 91 -9.28 -15.42 19.77
C ARG A 91 -9.96 -14.06 19.84
N GLY A 92 -10.18 -13.45 18.67
CA GLY A 92 -10.88 -12.19 18.49
C GLY A 92 -9.97 -10.96 18.45
N LEU A 93 -8.65 -11.13 18.58
CA LEU A 93 -7.67 -10.04 18.55
C LEU A 93 -7.77 -9.20 17.28
N CYS A 94 -7.91 -9.84 16.12
CA CYS A 94 -7.83 -9.15 14.82
C CYS A 94 -9.20 -8.81 14.25
N LYS A 95 -10.27 -9.01 15.02
CA LYS A 95 -11.65 -8.82 14.54
C LYS A 95 -11.91 -7.37 14.09
N ALA A 96 -11.44 -6.39 14.86
CA ALA A 96 -11.69 -4.97 14.55
C ALA A 96 -10.99 -4.55 13.24
N ALA A 97 -9.70 -4.88 13.08
CA ALA A 97 -8.93 -4.62 11.87
C ALA A 97 -9.55 -5.28 10.64
N ASN A 98 -9.97 -6.54 10.76
CA ASN A 98 -10.64 -7.25 9.66
C ASN A 98 -12.00 -6.63 9.28
N GLU A 99 -12.80 -6.18 10.26
CA GLU A 99 -14.04 -5.45 9.99
C GLU A 99 -13.77 -4.09 9.33
N GLU A 100 -12.63 -3.45 9.63
CA GLU A 100 -12.21 -2.21 9.00
C GLU A 100 -11.86 -2.39 7.52
N HIS A 101 -11.07 -3.41 7.17
CA HIS A 101 -10.82 -3.76 5.77
C HIS A 101 -12.11 -3.95 4.96
N GLY A 102 -13.11 -4.62 5.57
CA GLY A 102 -14.42 -4.80 4.96
C GLY A 102 -15.19 -3.49 4.71
N ARG A 103 -15.00 -2.47 5.56
CA ARG A 103 -15.59 -1.12 5.40
C ARG A 103 -14.83 -0.27 4.39
N ASP A 104 -13.52 -0.41 4.32
CA ASP A 104 -12.65 0.41 3.48
C ASP A 104 -12.69 0.00 2.01
N LEU A 105 -12.86 -1.29 1.72
CA LEU A 105 -12.90 -1.78 0.34
C LEU A 105 -13.99 -1.11 -0.54
N PRO A 106 -15.25 -0.93 -0.07
CA PRO A 106 -16.24 -0.13 -0.78
C PRO A 106 -15.84 1.34 -0.99
N ILE A 107 -15.18 1.97 -0.01
CA ILE A 107 -14.73 3.37 -0.09
C ILE A 107 -13.70 3.52 -1.20
N MET A 108 -12.69 2.64 -1.21
CA MET A 108 -11.64 2.61 -2.21
C MET A 108 -12.17 2.35 -3.62
N ASN A 109 -13.08 1.39 -3.77
CA ASN A 109 -13.74 1.13 -5.05
C ASN A 109 -14.58 2.32 -5.51
N GLY A 110 -15.27 3.02 -4.60
CA GLY A 110 -15.98 4.26 -4.90
C GLY A 110 -15.06 5.33 -5.48
N ILE A 111 -13.87 5.53 -4.89
CA ILE A 111 -12.87 6.48 -5.40
C ILE A 111 -12.41 6.08 -6.81
N LYS A 112 -12.21 4.78 -7.08
CA LYS A 112 -11.87 4.29 -8.42
C LYS A 112 -12.94 4.65 -9.45
N GLU A 113 -14.21 4.49 -9.11
CA GLU A 113 -15.33 4.85 -9.98
C GLU A 113 -15.47 6.37 -10.15
N ASP A 114 -15.21 7.17 -9.11
CA ASP A 114 -15.16 8.63 -9.22
C ASP A 114 -14.11 9.08 -10.24
N ILE A 115 -12.91 8.49 -10.19
CA ILE A 115 -11.83 8.79 -11.14
C ILE A 115 -12.23 8.44 -12.58
N LYS A 116 -12.86 7.27 -12.80
CA LYS A 116 -13.36 6.88 -14.12
C LYS A 116 -14.41 7.86 -14.65
N SER A 117 -15.30 8.32 -13.76
CA SER A 117 -16.34 9.30 -14.09
C SER A 117 -15.72 10.64 -14.49
N ILE A 118 -14.71 11.12 -13.76
CA ILE A 118 -13.97 12.35 -14.08
C ILE A 118 -13.31 12.26 -15.47
N ALA A 119 -12.81 11.08 -15.86
CA ALA A 119 -12.11 10.88 -17.13
C ALA A 119 -12.99 11.08 -18.38
N VAL A 120 -14.33 11.10 -18.23
CA VAL A 120 -15.28 11.31 -19.33
C VAL A 120 -16.00 12.66 -19.27
N LEU A 121 -15.80 13.45 -18.22
CA LEU A 121 -16.36 14.80 -18.11
C LEU A 121 -15.64 15.80 -19.02
N ASP A 122 -16.36 16.84 -19.43
CA ASP A 122 -15.78 17.94 -20.19
C ASP A 122 -14.78 18.72 -19.33
N THR A 123 -13.50 18.67 -19.72
CA THR A 123 -12.42 19.36 -19.01
C THR A 123 -12.74 20.84 -18.83
N GLY A 124 -12.61 21.33 -17.59
CA GLY A 124 -12.86 22.74 -17.27
C GLY A 124 -14.34 23.11 -17.19
N SER A 125 -15.28 22.16 -17.27
CA SER A 125 -16.68 22.38 -16.89
C SER A 125 -16.82 22.61 -15.38
N HIS A 126 -18.01 23.06 -14.95
CA HIS A 126 -18.34 23.15 -13.53
C HIS A 126 -18.27 21.77 -12.86
N ASP A 127 -18.93 20.78 -13.46
CA ASP A 127 -19.04 19.42 -12.95
C ASP A 127 -17.67 18.74 -12.85
N TYR A 128 -16.78 18.97 -13.82
CA TYR A 128 -15.39 18.48 -13.76
C TYR A 128 -14.63 19.03 -12.53
N ARG A 129 -14.74 20.33 -12.26
CA ARG A 129 -14.08 20.95 -11.11
C ARG A 129 -14.67 20.49 -9.78
N GLU A 130 -15.99 20.33 -9.72
CA GLU A 130 -16.67 19.81 -8.54
C GLU A 130 -16.27 18.35 -8.26
N ALA A 131 -16.27 17.51 -9.30
CA ALA A 131 -15.86 16.12 -9.18
C ALA A 131 -14.40 15.98 -8.70
N LEU A 132 -13.48 16.81 -9.21
CA LEU A 132 -12.09 16.86 -8.72
C LEU A 132 -11.99 17.24 -7.24
N ARG A 133 -12.79 18.21 -6.76
CA ARG A 133 -12.81 18.63 -5.35
C ARG A 133 -13.34 17.52 -4.44
N ASN A 134 -14.39 16.84 -4.89
CA ASN A 134 -14.96 15.70 -4.17
C ASN A 134 -13.95 14.55 -4.09
N LEU A 135 -13.28 14.24 -5.21
CA LEU A 135 -12.20 13.25 -5.26
C LEU A 135 -11.06 13.59 -4.29
N SER A 136 -10.56 14.83 -4.30
CA SER A 136 -9.50 15.27 -3.37
C SER A 136 -9.94 15.09 -1.91
N THR A 137 -11.18 15.46 -1.57
CA THR A 137 -11.73 15.31 -0.21
C THR A 137 -11.78 13.83 0.21
N ARG A 138 -12.23 12.94 -0.68
CA ARG A 138 -12.29 11.50 -0.42
C ARG A 138 -10.90 10.88 -0.28
N LEU A 139 -9.93 11.30 -1.09
CA LEU A 139 -8.55 10.82 -0.99
C LEU A 139 -7.87 11.25 0.30
N ARG A 140 -8.12 12.47 0.78
CA ARG A 140 -7.65 12.91 2.11
C ARG A 140 -8.27 12.08 3.21
N SER A 141 -9.57 11.82 3.14
CA SER A 141 -10.26 11.00 4.15
C SER A 141 -9.68 9.58 4.18
N LEU A 142 -9.46 8.98 3.00
CA LEU A 142 -8.80 7.67 2.90
C LEU A 142 -7.38 7.71 3.47
N LEU A 143 -6.59 8.74 3.17
CA LEU A 143 -5.23 8.89 3.70
C LEU A 143 -5.21 8.95 5.24
N GLU A 144 -6.08 9.75 5.85
CA GLU A 144 -6.13 9.87 7.30
C GLU A 144 -6.60 8.56 7.95
N HIS A 145 -7.66 7.93 7.41
CA HIS A 145 -8.11 6.63 7.91
C HIS A 145 -7.03 5.55 7.78
N SER A 146 -6.34 5.45 6.64
CA SER A 146 -5.25 4.48 6.47
C SER A 146 -4.09 4.74 7.45
N LYS A 147 -3.78 6.00 7.75
CA LYS A 147 -2.78 6.34 8.77
C LYS A 147 -3.21 5.92 10.16
N GLU A 148 -4.47 6.17 10.53
CA GLU A 148 -5.02 5.76 11.83
C GLU A 148 -5.00 4.23 11.96
N HIS A 149 -5.53 3.52 10.97
CA HIS A 149 -5.53 2.06 10.91
C HIS A 149 -4.13 1.47 11.06
N PHE A 150 -3.16 1.90 10.24
CA PHE A 150 -1.78 1.40 10.32
C PHE A 150 -1.11 1.72 11.67
N GLN A 151 -1.41 2.88 12.26
CA GLN A 151 -0.89 3.22 13.59
C GLN A 151 -1.48 2.34 14.69
N GLU A 152 -2.76 2.00 14.61
CA GLU A 152 -3.41 1.07 15.54
C GLU A 152 -2.80 -0.33 15.41
N GLU A 153 -2.58 -0.81 14.20
CA GLU A 153 -1.94 -2.10 13.98
C GLU A 153 -0.49 -2.13 14.49
N GLU A 154 0.32 -1.15 14.12
CA GLU A 154 1.72 -1.04 14.55
C GLU A 154 1.85 -0.92 16.08
N ARG A 155 0.86 -0.31 16.75
CA ARG A 155 0.85 -0.12 18.21
C ARG A 155 0.29 -1.34 18.95
N ASP A 156 -0.81 -1.90 18.49
CA ASP A 156 -1.64 -2.82 19.28
C ASP A 156 -1.64 -4.25 18.74
N VAL A 157 -1.46 -4.45 17.43
CA VAL A 157 -1.60 -5.77 16.78
C VAL A 157 -0.23 -6.38 16.48
N LEU A 158 0.64 -5.67 15.76
CA LEU A 158 1.93 -6.18 15.30
C LEU A 158 2.88 -6.56 16.46
N PRO A 159 2.95 -5.83 17.59
CA PRO A 159 3.79 -6.23 18.71
C PRO A 159 3.42 -7.59 19.30
N LEU A 160 2.16 -8.03 19.14
CA LEU A 160 1.71 -9.35 19.61
C LEU A 160 2.35 -10.49 18.82
N MET A 161 2.88 -10.24 17.62
CA MET A 161 3.64 -11.23 16.87
C MET A 161 4.91 -11.67 17.61
N GLU A 162 5.51 -10.80 18.42
CA GLU A 162 6.69 -11.15 19.22
C GLU A 162 6.35 -12.17 20.31
N ALA A 163 5.13 -12.10 20.86
CA ALA A 163 4.64 -13.03 21.88
C ALA A 163 4.38 -14.46 21.35
N LEU A 164 4.38 -14.65 20.03
CA LEU A 164 4.23 -15.98 19.42
C LEU A 164 5.52 -16.83 19.49
N GLU A 165 6.64 -16.22 19.90
CA GLU A 165 7.96 -16.88 20.07
C GLU A 165 8.35 -17.79 18.88
N LEU A 166 8.01 -17.36 17.66
CA LEU A 166 8.27 -18.13 16.45
C LEU A 166 9.78 -18.31 16.25
N SER A 167 10.20 -19.56 16.03
CA SER A 167 11.55 -19.86 15.58
C SER A 167 11.86 -19.15 14.25
N LYS A 168 13.14 -18.91 13.97
CA LYS A 168 13.58 -18.29 12.71
C LYS A 168 13.02 -19.00 11.46
N ASP A 169 13.01 -20.33 11.45
CA ASP A 169 12.45 -21.09 10.34
C ASP A 169 10.92 -20.95 10.22
N GLN A 170 10.20 -20.76 11.33
CA GLN A 170 8.77 -20.44 11.29
C GLN A 170 8.54 -19.03 10.73
N GLN A 171 9.31 -18.03 11.19
CA GLN A 171 9.19 -16.66 10.68
C GLN A 171 9.44 -16.59 9.17
N LEU A 172 10.45 -17.28 8.65
CA LEU A 172 10.72 -17.35 7.22
C LEU A 172 9.58 -17.99 6.43
N ARG A 173 8.97 -19.06 6.95
CA ARG A 173 7.80 -19.69 6.30
C ARG A 173 6.59 -18.76 6.26
N VAL A 174 6.34 -18.03 7.34
CA VAL A 174 5.23 -17.06 7.39
C VAL A 174 5.52 -15.91 6.42
N LEU A 175 6.75 -15.41 6.38
CA LEU A 175 7.18 -14.37 5.44
C LEU A 175 6.96 -14.81 3.97
N GLU A 176 7.36 -16.04 3.63
CA GLU A 176 7.12 -16.63 2.30
C GLU A 176 5.63 -16.73 1.97
N GLN A 177 4.79 -17.09 2.96
CA GLN A 177 3.33 -17.10 2.77
C GLN A 177 2.78 -15.70 2.51
N CYS A 178 3.28 -14.68 3.22
CA CYS A 178 2.88 -13.29 2.99
C CYS A 178 3.20 -12.85 1.56
N PHE A 179 4.44 -13.09 1.10
CA PHE A 179 4.82 -12.77 -0.28
C PHE A 179 4.01 -13.53 -1.32
N ASN A 180 3.65 -14.79 -1.03
CA ASN A 180 2.81 -15.61 -1.90
C ASN A 180 1.35 -15.13 -2.00
N VAL A 181 0.81 -14.46 -0.98
CA VAL A 181 -0.52 -13.83 -1.09
C VAL A 181 -0.46 -12.57 -1.93
N MET A 182 0.64 -11.82 -1.88
CA MET A 182 0.82 -10.55 -2.56
C MET A 182 1.55 -10.68 -3.92
N GLN A 183 1.16 -11.64 -4.75
CA GLN A 183 1.88 -11.95 -5.99
C GLN A 183 1.85 -10.80 -7.01
N GLY A 184 0.77 -10.03 -7.11
CA GLY A 184 0.67 -8.87 -7.99
C GLY A 184 1.64 -7.76 -7.58
N THR A 185 1.65 -7.44 -6.28
CA THR A 185 2.56 -6.47 -5.64
C THR A 185 4.00 -6.82 -5.93
N HIS A 186 4.36 -8.09 -5.80
CA HIS A 186 5.73 -8.56 -6.00
C HIS A 186 6.05 -9.00 -7.43
N SER A 187 5.15 -8.75 -8.39
CA SER A 187 5.43 -8.99 -9.82
C SER A 187 5.39 -7.68 -10.59
N ASP A 188 4.28 -7.38 -11.26
CA ASP A 188 4.18 -6.24 -12.17
C ASP A 188 4.09 -4.89 -11.42
N LEU A 189 3.72 -4.91 -10.14
CA LEU A 189 3.60 -3.70 -9.31
C LEU A 189 4.85 -3.40 -8.47
N PHE A 190 5.85 -4.28 -8.46
CA PHE A 190 6.98 -4.18 -7.52
C PHE A 190 7.74 -2.87 -7.64
N SER A 191 8.00 -2.45 -8.86
CA SER A 191 8.64 -1.15 -9.16
C SER A 191 7.83 0.04 -8.66
N SER A 192 6.50 -0.05 -8.68
CA SER A 192 5.62 1.00 -8.18
C SER A 192 5.63 0.99 -6.65
N PHE A 193 5.47 -0.17 -6.03
CA PHE A 193 5.51 -0.36 -4.57
C PHE A 193 6.81 0.17 -3.93
N ILE A 194 7.98 -0.20 -4.48
CA ILE A 194 9.27 0.21 -3.91
C ILE A 194 9.50 1.73 -4.01
N GLN A 195 8.86 2.44 -4.94
CA GLN A 195 8.97 3.90 -5.03
C GLN A 195 8.40 4.62 -3.79
N GLY A 196 7.51 3.96 -3.04
CA GLY A 196 6.97 4.47 -1.79
C GLY A 196 7.93 4.40 -0.61
N LEU A 197 9.11 3.79 -0.77
CA LEU A 197 10.09 3.59 0.30
C LEU A 197 11.31 4.49 0.15
N LEU A 198 11.91 4.87 1.28
CA LEU A 198 13.25 5.47 1.29
C LEU A 198 14.28 4.44 0.81
N PRO A 199 15.44 4.86 0.26
CA PRO A 199 16.45 3.92 -0.25
C PRO A 199 16.87 2.84 0.76
N ARG A 200 17.02 3.20 2.04
CA ARG A 200 17.35 2.24 3.10
C ARG A 200 16.22 1.24 3.35
N GLU A 201 14.98 1.71 3.32
CA GLU A 201 13.78 0.89 3.53
C GLU A 201 13.54 -0.06 2.36
N ALA A 202 13.78 0.40 1.14
CA ALA A 202 13.76 -0.43 -0.06
C ALA A 202 14.80 -1.56 0.04
N MET A 203 16.03 -1.26 0.49
CA MET A 203 17.05 -2.28 0.72
C MET A 203 16.62 -3.28 1.81
N GLN A 204 16.03 -2.80 2.91
CA GLN A 204 15.49 -3.69 3.95
C GLN A 204 14.40 -4.61 3.40
N TYR A 205 13.51 -4.10 2.55
CA TYR A 205 12.46 -4.91 1.92
C TYR A 205 13.05 -5.96 0.97
N LEU A 206 14.09 -5.59 0.21
CA LEU A 206 14.82 -6.52 -0.65
C LEU A 206 15.53 -7.61 0.16
N ASP A 207 16.14 -7.27 1.29
CA ASP A 207 16.76 -8.24 2.19
C ASP A 207 15.73 -9.25 2.71
N LEU A 208 14.51 -8.80 3.03
CA LEU A 208 13.40 -9.69 3.41
C LEU A 208 13.03 -10.64 2.27
N ILE A 209 12.90 -10.15 1.04
CA ILE A 209 12.65 -11.00 -0.13
C ILE A 209 13.77 -12.02 -0.32
N MET A 210 15.03 -11.57 -0.25
CA MET A 210 16.21 -12.43 -0.44
C MET A 210 16.38 -13.46 0.68
N SER A 211 15.73 -13.27 1.83
CA SER A 211 15.75 -14.25 2.92
C SER A 211 14.84 -15.48 2.66
N CYS A 212 13.95 -15.40 1.67
CA CYS A 212 13.07 -16.49 1.27
C CYS A 212 13.86 -17.61 0.56
N LYS A 213 13.52 -18.86 0.86
CA LYS A 213 14.18 -20.06 0.29
C LYS A 213 13.65 -20.39 -1.11
N GLU A 214 12.51 -19.83 -1.52
CA GLU A 214 11.91 -20.11 -2.82
C GLU A 214 12.59 -19.30 -3.95
N GLU A 215 13.64 -19.88 -4.54
CA GLU A 215 14.47 -19.24 -5.58
C GLU A 215 13.65 -18.72 -6.78
N LYS A 216 12.54 -19.39 -7.15
CA LYS A 216 11.67 -18.94 -8.25
C LYS A 216 10.91 -17.66 -7.91
N LEU A 217 10.47 -17.54 -6.66
CA LEU A 217 9.78 -16.38 -6.12
C LEU A 217 10.75 -15.20 -6.01
N VAL A 218 11.97 -15.44 -5.51
CA VAL A 218 13.02 -14.41 -5.45
C VAL A 218 13.46 -13.96 -6.84
N ALA A 219 13.68 -14.91 -7.76
CA ALA A 219 14.11 -14.59 -9.12
C ALA A 219 13.06 -13.79 -9.89
N SER A 220 11.77 -14.11 -9.77
CA SER A 220 10.71 -13.38 -10.47
C SER A 220 10.62 -11.92 -10.01
N MET A 221 10.88 -11.64 -8.73
CA MET A 221 10.92 -10.29 -8.15
C MET A 221 12.16 -9.50 -8.62
N ILE A 222 13.35 -10.11 -8.58
CA ILE A 222 14.62 -9.43 -8.91
C ILE A 222 14.72 -9.07 -10.40
N HIS A 223 14.25 -9.94 -11.31
CA HIS A 223 14.28 -9.67 -12.76
C HIS A 223 13.44 -8.46 -13.19
N ARG A 224 12.64 -7.87 -12.30
CA ARG A 224 11.82 -6.69 -12.57
C ARG A 224 12.42 -5.37 -12.06
N ILE A 225 13.54 -5.45 -11.34
CA ILE A 225 14.30 -4.30 -10.81
C ILE A 225 15.35 -3.83 -11.83
N ILE A 226 15.84 -4.75 -12.66
CA ILE A 226 16.83 -4.54 -13.73
C ILE A 226 16.11 -4.25 -15.05
#